data_AF-A0A952IGU0-F1
#
_entry.id   AF-A0A952IGU0-F1
#
_cell.length_a   1.000
_cell.length_b   1.000
_cell.length_c   1.000
_cell.angle_alpha   90.00
_cell.angle_beta   90.00
_cell.angle_gamma   90.00
#
_symmetry.space_group_name_H-M   'P 1'
#
loop_
_entity.id
_entity.type
_entity.pdbx_description
1 polymer ?
#
loop_
_entity_poly.entity_id
_entity_poly.type
_entity_poly.pdbx_seq_one_letter_code
_entity_poly.pdbx_strand_id
1 'polypeptide(L)'
;DPSVAVDLSQLAVSIRNDRELAEMGSTEPSNGLPSDGNQSDLEKVKGMVDSIRRLASVDLADTEFFMDEIEMASETFDADAGAHFQALAWALEAMVSAGNAYQRDNTLTTHTDDSTGIAVGISADETEVTYSVEDVTVTIGDGEEAVDITLDLSAIDGSYETAMSDTDSAETTSGSSTDADTVSGEIALSLSGSSASSAVLLSISEGELSGAGAAEYSNTESDSQMDTEAAASIDANLSELMLKAVVSLQEQQGDNPITFEGALQLDIDGLAVDASETESYISSNSVATFMDQWSVGFDELAFSASGSFSSAAGQSIVASFSLDATPDGMVYSCHSEDSVALQAKTCTSETESEYLALSFGVIVQLNVDSLADELTISVSGTRQGLQDADLRVNIRNAATMLEFNYDTADLDNDMQSLSITNEAGAVLSVTRAMMEGEYRITGNIVLDEVEYATIEEVRNFTAVRYNDGFNETF
;
A
#
# COMPACT_ATOMS: atom_id res chain seq x y z
N ASP A 1 -16.11 -2.08 -8.73
CA ASP A 1 -16.37 -3.48 -8.37
C ASP A 1 -15.23 -4.33 -8.95
N PRO A 2 -14.05 -4.38 -8.30
CA PRO A 2 -12.89 -5.07 -8.82
C PRO A 2 -12.69 -6.38 -8.05
N SER A 3 -13.65 -7.30 -8.15
CA SER A 3 -13.50 -8.66 -7.62
C SER A 3 -13.62 -9.65 -8.78
N VAL A 4 -12.61 -9.68 -9.64
CA VAL A 4 -12.38 -10.83 -10.52
C VAL A 4 -11.08 -11.47 -10.06
N ALA A 5 -11.18 -12.21 -8.95
CA ALA A 5 -10.10 -13.08 -8.51
C ALA A 5 -9.78 -14.07 -9.64
N VAL A 6 -8.50 -14.13 -10.02
CA VAL A 6 -8.01 -15.05 -11.04
C VAL A 6 -8.06 -16.47 -10.47
N ASP A 7 -9.00 -17.28 -10.95
CA ASP A 7 -9.16 -18.67 -10.53
C ASP A 7 -8.12 -19.58 -11.21
N LEU A 8 -6.89 -19.55 -10.69
CA LEU A 8 -5.79 -20.45 -11.10
C LEU A 8 -6.13 -21.93 -10.84
N SER A 9 -7.12 -22.21 -9.98
CA SER A 9 -7.55 -23.59 -9.68
C SER A 9 -8.23 -24.24 -10.88
N GLN A 10 -8.91 -23.48 -11.74
CA GLN A 10 -9.50 -24.02 -12.98
C GLN A 10 -8.45 -24.44 -14.00
N LEU A 11 -7.32 -23.71 -14.07
CA LEU A 11 -6.20 -24.10 -14.91
C LEU A 11 -5.54 -25.39 -14.39
N ALA A 12 -5.35 -25.50 -13.06
CA ALA A 12 -4.82 -26.69 -12.42
C ALA A 12 -5.76 -27.92 -12.54
N VAL A 13 -7.08 -27.72 -12.46
CA VAL A 13 -8.09 -28.79 -12.64
C VAL A 13 -8.16 -29.25 -14.10
N SER A 14 -7.96 -28.35 -15.07
CA SER A 14 -7.84 -28.72 -16.48
C SER A 14 -6.62 -29.62 -16.72
N ILE A 15 -5.51 -29.36 -16.02
CA ILE A 15 -4.24 -30.11 -16.11
C ILE A 15 -4.34 -31.50 -15.46
N ARG A 16 -5.18 -31.67 -14.43
CA ARG A 16 -5.18 -32.90 -13.59
C ARG A 16 -5.90 -34.12 -14.19
N ASN A 17 -6.66 -33.97 -15.29
CA ASN A 17 -7.66 -34.98 -15.72
C ASN A 17 -7.22 -35.95 -16.84
N ASP A 18 -5.92 -36.07 -17.14
CA ASP A 18 -5.40 -36.76 -18.34
C ASP A 18 -5.27 -38.30 -18.25
N ARG A 19 -6.39 -39.04 -18.24
CA ARG A 19 -6.37 -40.52 -18.24
C ARG A 19 -6.87 -41.22 -19.53
N GLU A 20 -7.41 -40.49 -20.52
CA GLU A 20 -8.00 -41.10 -21.74
C GLU A 20 -7.12 -41.02 -23.01
N LEU A 21 -5.88 -40.53 -22.88
CA LEU A 21 -5.05 -40.06 -23.99
C LEU A 21 -4.37 -41.16 -24.86
N ALA A 22 -4.61 -42.45 -24.63
CA ALA A 22 -3.87 -43.56 -25.26
C ALA A 22 -4.10 -43.78 -26.78
N GLU A 23 -4.84 -42.91 -27.49
CA GLU A 23 -5.18 -43.12 -28.91
C GLU A 23 -4.52 -42.16 -29.93
N MET A 24 -3.76 -41.12 -29.52
CA MET A 24 -3.27 -40.08 -30.45
C MET A 24 -1.74 -39.95 -30.65
N GLY A 25 -0.92 -40.76 -29.98
CA GLY A 25 0.53 -40.56 -29.93
C GLY A 25 1.03 -40.67 -28.49
N SER A 26 2.34 -40.53 -28.26
CA SER A 26 2.88 -40.59 -26.90
C SER A 26 2.24 -39.50 -26.04
N THR A 27 1.62 -39.91 -24.94
CA THR A 27 1.06 -39.07 -23.89
C THR A 27 2.07 -38.90 -22.76
N GLU A 28 3.21 -39.58 -22.86
CA GLU A 28 4.29 -39.46 -21.90
C GLU A 28 4.97 -38.10 -22.10
N PRO A 29 5.03 -37.27 -21.05
CA PRO A 29 5.80 -36.04 -21.04
C PRO A 29 7.19 -36.26 -21.63
N SER A 30 7.66 -35.35 -22.48
CA SER A 30 9.09 -35.30 -22.71
C SER A 30 9.75 -34.87 -21.39
N ASN A 31 10.69 -35.66 -20.87
CA ASN A 31 11.51 -35.25 -19.73
C ASN A 31 12.43 -34.12 -20.23
N GLY A 32 11.89 -32.90 -20.30
CA GLY A 32 12.69 -31.71 -20.52
C GLY A 32 13.75 -31.62 -19.43
N LEU A 33 14.98 -31.30 -19.81
CA LEU A 33 15.95 -30.85 -18.82
C LEU A 33 15.72 -29.34 -18.61
N PRO A 34 15.94 -28.80 -17.41
CA PRO A 34 16.01 -27.36 -17.21
C PRO A 34 16.96 -26.75 -18.26
N SER A 35 16.61 -25.59 -18.81
CA SER A 35 17.37 -25.06 -19.94
C SER A 35 18.81 -24.74 -19.50
N ASP A 36 19.78 -25.46 -20.06
CA ASP A 36 21.18 -25.07 -20.00
C ASP A 36 21.55 -24.35 -21.30
N GLY A 37 22.50 -23.43 -21.24
CA GLY A 37 22.90 -22.60 -22.39
C GLY A 37 23.46 -23.38 -23.59
N ASN A 38 23.64 -24.71 -23.50
CA ASN A 38 24.14 -25.58 -24.58
C ASN A 38 23.06 -26.46 -25.22
N GLN A 39 21.80 -26.40 -24.78
CA GLN A 39 20.68 -27.14 -25.38
C GLN A 39 20.23 -26.53 -26.71
N SER A 40 19.61 -27.35 -27.56
CA SER A 40 18.95 -26.86 -28.78
C SER A 40 17.73 -26.00 -28.45
N ASP A 41 17.37 -25.07 -29.32
CA ASP A 41 16.26 -24.14 -29.09
C ASP A 41 14.92 -24.85 -28.88
N LEU A 42 14.69 -25.97 -29.57
CA LEU A 42 13.52 -26.82 -29.35
C LEU A 42 13.54 -27.51 -27.98
N GLU A 43 14.71 -27.92 -27.47
CA GLU A 43 14.84 -28.49 -26.13
C GLU A 43 14.57 -27.44 -25.04
N LYS A 44 15.01 -26.19 -25.23
CA LYS A 44 14.67 -25.08 -24.33
C LYS A 44 13.16 -24.82 -24.28
N VAL A 45 12.49 -24.85 -25.45
CA VAL A 45 11.03 -24.70 -25.58
C VAL A 45 10.28 -25.88 -24.93
N LYS A 46 10.78 -27.12 -25.03
CA LYS A 46 10.22 -28.27 -24.30
C LYS A 46 10.47 -28.18 -22.79
N GLY A 47 11.65 -27.73 -22.38
CA GLY A 47 11.99 -27.47 -20.98
C GLY A 47 11.07 -26.44 -20.33
N MET A 48 10.62 -25.42 -21.08
CA MET A 48 9.60 -24.48 -20.62
C MET A 48 8.28 -25.16 -20.25
N VAL A 49 7.76 -26.03 -21.12
CA VAL A 49 6.48 -26.73 -20.87
C VAL A 49 6.63 -27.70 -19.70
N ASP A 50 7.78 -28.38 -19.59
CA ASP A 50 8.09 -29.22 -18.42
C ASP A 50 8.14 -28.41 -17.12
N SER A 51 8.79 -27.24 -17.12
CA SER A 51 8.83 -26.33 -15.98
C SER A 51 7.44 -25.90 -15.52
N ILE A 52 6.54 -25.53 -16.45
CA ILE A 52 5.15 -25.19 -16.14
C ILE A 52 4.42 -26.38 -15.52
N ARG A 53 4.58 -27.58 -16.10
CA ARG A 53 3.96 -28.80 -15.58
C ARG A 53 4.47 -29.17 -14.20
N ARG A 54 5.78 -29.06 -13.97
CA ARG A 54 6.40 -29.34 -12.68
C ARG A 54 5.86 -28.39 -11.62
N LEU A 55 5.74 -27.10 -11.92
CA LEU A 55 5.11 -26.12 -11.04
C LEU A 55 3.65 -26.49 -10.73
N ALA A 56 2.86 -26.88 -11.75
CA ALA A 56 1.47 -27.31 -11.56
C ALA A 56 1.32 -28.61 -10.74
N SER A 57 2.39 -29.42 -10.66
CA SER A 57 2.42 -30.68 -9.90
C SER A 57 2.96 -30.54 -8.47
N VAL A 58 3.40 -29.34 -8.07
CA VAL A 58 3.87 -29.06 -6.71
C VAL A 58 2.74 -29.34 -5.73
N ASP A 59 3.01 -30.20 -4.75
CA ASP A 59 2.07 -30.44 -3.66
C ASP A 59 2.19 -29.29 -2.66
N LEU A 60 1.15 -28.47 -2.60
CA LEU A 60 1.05 -27.33 -1.70
C LEU A 60 0.12 -27.62 -0.52
N ALA A 61 -0.39 -28.84 -0.30
CA ALA A 61 -1.48 -29.07 0.67
C ALA A 61 -1.21 -28.51 2.09
N ASP A 62 0.01 -28.70 2.62
CA ASP A 62 0.38 -28.15 3.94
C ASP A 62 0.61 -26.63 3.92
N THR A 63 1.04 -26.09 2.77
CA THR A 63 1.20 -24.65 2.53
C THR A 63 -0.16 -23.98 2.31
N GLU A 64 -1.08 -24.60 1.57
CA GLU A 64 -2.45 -24.14 1.31
C GLU A 64 -3.21 -23.99 2.62
N PHE A 65 -3.14 -24.98 3.52
CA PHE A 65 -3.77 -24.86 4.83
C PHE A 65 -3.22 -23.67 5.64
N PHE A 66 -1.91 -23.44 5.63
CA PHE A 66 -1.32 -22.29 6.31
C PHE A 66 -1.64 -20.96 5.61
N MET A 67 -1.76 -20.95 4.27
CA MET A 67 -2.20 -19.78 3.50
C MET A 67 -3.66 -19.44 3.79
N ASP A 68 -4.53 -20.44 3.95
CA ASP A 68 -5.92 -20.25 4.38
C ASP A 68 -5.96 -19.64 5.80
N GLU A 69 -5.07 -20.06 6.71
CA GLU A 69 -4.93 -19.45 8.03
C GLU A 69 -4.46 -17.99 7.94
N ILE A 70 -3.52 -17.68 7.04
CA ILE A 70 -3.10 -16.29 6.77
C ILE A 70 -4.22 -15.46 6.15
N GLU A 71 -5.02 -16.01 5.24
CA GLU A 71 -6.16 -15.32 4.63
C GLU A 71 -7.22 -14.97 5.68
N MET A 72 -7.57 -15.92 6.55
CA MET A 72 -8.47 -15.65 7.68
C MET A 72 -7.88 -14.59 8.63
N ALA A 73 -6.57 -14.66 8.91
CA ALA A 73 -5.90 -13.65 9.73
C ALA A 73 -5.91 -12.27 9.06
N SER A 74 -5.79 -12.21 7.73
CA SER A 74 -5.92 -10.98 6.96
C SER A 74 -7.30 -10.37 7.11
N GLU A 75 -8.37 -11.16 7.09
CA GLU A 75 -9.72 -10.65 7.35
C GLU A 75 -9.85 -10.04 8.76
N THR A 76 -9.24 -10.68 9.77
CA THR A 76 -9.18 -10.15 11.15
C THR A 76 -8.37 -8.85 11.21
N PHE A 77 -7.21 -8.81 10.57
CA PHE A 77 -6.34 -7.64 10.54
C PHE A 77 -6.99 -6.48 9.79
N ASP A 78 -7.55 -6.72 8.61
CA ASP A 78 -8.15 -5.70 7.75
C ASP A 78 -9.35 -5.02 8.41
N ALA A 79 -10.13 -5.76 9.20
CA ALA A 79 -11.27 -5.21 9.93
C ALA A 79 -10.87 -4.08 10.91
N ASP A 80 -9.73 -4.23 11.59
CA ASP A 80 -9.28 -3.31 12.64
C ASP A 80 -8.06 -2.46 12.22
N ALA A 81 -7.36 -2.78 11.12
CA ALA A 81 -6.10 -2.16 10.73
C ALA A 81 -6.22 -0.64 10.59
N GLY A 82 -7.28 -0.17 9.92
CA GLY A 82 -7.55 1.27 9.79
C GLY A 82 -7.71 1.95 11.15
N ALA A 83 -8.40 1.31 12.10
CA ALA A 83 -8.57 1.82 13.44
C ALA A 83 -7.25 1.85 14.23
N HIS A 84 -6.42 0.80 14.13
CA HIS A 84 -5.09 0.78 14.75
C HIS A 84 -4.21 1.92 14.22
N PHE A 85 -4.07 2.07 12.91
CA PHE A 85 -3.25 3.14 12.34
C PHE A 85 -3.78 4.54 12.67
N GLN A 86 -5.10 4.73 12.67
CA GLN A 86 -5.69 6.01 13.07
C GLN A 86 -5.46 6.32 14.56
N ALA A 87 -5.61 5.34 15.45
CA ALA A 87 -5.33 5.51 16.87
C ALA A 87 -3.84 5.82 17.14
N LEU A 88 -2.92 5.14 16.44
CA LEU A 88 -1.49 5.46 16.48
C LEU A 88 -1.20 6.89 15.99
N ALA A 89 -1.84 7.32 14.90
CA ALA A 89 -1.69 8.67 14.36
C ALA A 89 -2.16 9.74 15.37
N TRP A 90 -3.32 9.55 16.00
CA TRP A 90 -3.80 10.43 17.06
C TRP A 90 -2.87 10.47 18.28
N ALA A 91 -2.30 9.32 18.67
CA ALA A 91 -1.34 9.28 19.76
C ALA A 91 -0.07 10.06 19.43
N LEU A 92 0.45 9.92 18.21
CA LEU A 92 1.62 10.68 17.73
C LEU A 92 1.32 12.18 17.65
N GLU A 93 0.14 12.58 17.14
CA GLU A 93 -0.32 13.97 17.16
C GLU A 93 -0.34 14.53 18.58
N ALA A 94 -0.91 13.79 19.53
CA ALA A 94 -0.95 14.19 20.93
C ALA A 94 0.45 14.31 21.56
N MET A 95 1.38 13.40 21.21
CA MET A 95 2.77 13.45 21.67
C MET A 95 3.52 14.67 21.10
N VAL A 96 3.32 15.01 19.82
CA VAL A 96 3.89 16.21 19.20
C VAL A 96 3.31 17.48 19.85
N SER A 97 1.99 17.50 20.09
CA SER A 97 1.29 18.57 20.82
C SER A 97 1.88 18.75 22.24
N ALA A 98 2.13 17.65 22.96
CA ALA A 98 2.78 17.66 24.26
C ALA A 98 4.22 18.19 24.22
N GLY A 99 4.99 17.82 23.18
CA GLY A 99 6.34 18.35 22.96
C GLY A 99 6.34 19.87 22.76
N ASN A 100 5.43 20.38 21.93
CA ASN A 100 5.26 21.82 21.72
C ASN A 100 4.85 22.56 23.01
N ALA A 101 3.95 21.97 23.82
CA ALA A 101 3.55 22.54 25.10
C ALA A 101 4.72 22.57 26.09
N TYR A 102 5.49 21.47 26.18
CA TYR A 102 6.66 21.37 27.06
C TYR A 102 7.76 22.39 26.70
N GLN A 103 7.95 22.70 25.42
CA GLN A 103 8.90 23.74 25.00
C GLN A 103 8.51 25.14 25.51
N ARG A 104 7.20 25.41 25.62
CA ARG A 104 6.68 26.68 26.16
C ARG A 104 6.73 26.71 27.69
N ASP A 105 6.53 25.56 28.34
CA ASP A 105 6.62 25.39 29.79
C ASP A 105 7.30 24.05 30.15
N ASN A 106 8.60 24.12 30.42
CA ASN A 106 9.43 22.95 30.73
C ASN A 106 9.17 22.34 32.12
N THR A 107 8.17 22.84 32.85
CA THR A 107 7.75 22.28 34.13
C THR A 107 6.55 21.33 33.99
N LEU A 108 5.95 21.25 32.80
CA LEU A 108 4.84 20.34 32.51
C LEU A 108 5.28 18.88 32.66
N THR A 109 4.44 18.11 33.34
CA THR A 109 4.59 16.65 33.47
C THR A 109 3.48 15.88 32.74
N THR A 110 2.50 16.60 32.21
CA THR A 110 1.43 16.05 31.40
C THR A 110 0.83 17.14 30.53
N HIS A 111 0.34 16.76 29.35
CA HIS A 111 -0.43 17.62 28.45
C HIS A 111 -1.57 16.81 27.85
N THR A 112 -2.73 17.42 27.66
CA THR A 112 -3.85 16.80 26.95
C THR A 112 -4.03 17.53 25.65
N ASP A 113 -4.00 16.79 24.55
CA ASP A 113 -4.23 17.36 23.26
C ASP A 113 -5.72 17.71 23.07
N ASP A 114 -6.00 18.94 22.63
CA ASP A 114 -7.38 19.45 22.53
C ASP A 114 -8.16 18.82 21.36
N SER A 115 -7.47 18.37 20.31
CA SER A 115 -8.06 17.77 19.11
C SER A 115 -8.48 16.32 19.36
N THR A 116 -7.58 15.53 19.94
CA THR A 116 -7.75 14.08 20.14
C THR A 116 -8.27 13.73 21.54
N GLY A 117 -8.09 14.62 22.52
CA GLY A 117 -8.43 14.37 23.92
C GLY A 117 -7.48 13.40 24.63
N ILE A 118 -6.39 12.98 23.99
CA ILE A 118 -5.41 12.04 24.54
C ILE A 118 -4.50 12.79 25.52
N ALA A 119 -4.36 12.24 26.73
CA ALA A 119 -3.43 12.73 27.72
C ALA A 119 -2.07 12.04 27.57
N VAL A 120 -1.01 12.85 27.51
CA VAL A 120 0.38 12.43 27.38
C VAL A 120 1.12 12.76 28.68
N GLY A 121 1.83 11.78 29.23
CA GLY A 121 2.79 11.97 30.31
C GLY A 121 4.11 12.51 29.76
N ILE A 122 4.73 13.45 30.46
CA ILE A 122 6.00 14.07 30.08
C ILE A 122 7.01 13.81 31.20
N SER A 123 8.14 13.21 30.85
CA SER A 123 9.26 12.99 31.76
C SER A 123 10.55 13.41 31.07
N ALA A 124 11.27 14.35 31.65
CA ALA A 124 12.54 14.86 31.10
C ALA A 124 13.70 14.64 32.08
N ASP A 125 14.87 14.34 31.53
CA ASP A 125 16.14 14.37 32.26
C ASP A 125 17.14 15.36 31.62
N GLU A 126 18.44 15.24 31.92
CA GLU A 126 19.46 16.16 31.37
C GLU A 126 19.75 15.93 29.88
N THR A 127 19.27 14.83 29.31
CA THR A 127 19.66 14.33 27.97
C THR A 127 18.50 14.03 27.05
N GLU A 128 17.32 13.70 27.57
CA GLU A 128 16.17 13.29 26.76
C GLU A 128 14.83 13.74 27.37
N VAL A 129 13.82 13.86 26.53
CA VAL A 129 12.41 14.03 26.93
C VAL A 129 11.62 12.83 26.43
N THR A 130 10.94 12.16 27.36
CA THR A 130 10.03 11.04 27.08
C THR A 130 8.58 11.50 27.15
N TYR A 131 7.81 11.14 26.14
CA TYR A 131 6.38 11.33 26.03
C TYR A 131 5.69 9.97 26.05
N SER A 132 4.77 9.75 27.00
CA SER A 132 4.08 8.45 27.14
C SER A 132 2.56 8.58 27.10
N VAL A 133 1.91 7.66 26.40
CA VAL A 133 0.48 7.41 26.43
C VAL A 133 0.32 6.03 27.06
N GLU A 134 -0.28 5.95 28.25
CA GLU A 134 -0.34 4.70 29.02
C GLU A 134 -1.80 4.28 29.25
N ASP A 135 -2.18 3.10 28.72
CA ASP A 135 -3.49 2.47 28.90
C ASP A 135 -4.67 3.40 28.55
N VAL A 136 -4.53 4.14 27.44
CA VAL A 136 -5.57 5.05 26.94
C VAL A 136 -6.38 4.33 25.88
N THR A 137 -7.68 4.15 26.12
CA THR A 137 -8.60 3.65 25.09
C THR A 137 -9.19 4.79 24.28
N VAL A 138 -9.03 4.71 22.96
CA VAL A 138 -9.70 5.58 21.99
C VAL A 138 -10.69 4.76 21.18
N THR A 139 -11.85 5.35 20.89
CA THR A 139 -12.87 4.72 20.04
C THR A 139 -12.77 5.33 18.65
N ILE A 140 -12.49 4.48 17.65
CA ILE A 140 -12.41 4.89 16.25
C ILE A 140 -13.69 4.50 15.53
N GLY A 141 -14.26 5.45 14.77
CA GLY A 141 -15.53 5.27 14.07
C GLY A 141 -16.76 5.62 14.91
N ASP A 142 -17.94 5.43 14.34
CA ASP A 142 -19.22 5.75 14.94
C ASP A 142 -20.18 4.55 14.90
N GLY A 143 -21.00 4.39 15.95
CA GLY A 143 -22.10 3.43 15.96
C GLY A 143 -21.67 1.98 16.21
N GLU A 144 -22.25 1.03 15.47
CA GLU A 144 -22.02 -0.42 15.66
C GLU A 144 -20.69 -0.90 15.06
N GLU A 145 -20.03 -0.08 14.24
CA GLU A 145 -18.71 -0.36 13.63
C GLU A 145 -17.57 0.32 14.40
N ALA A 146 -17.86 0.94 15.54
CA ALA A 146 -16.86 1.58 16.36
C ALA A 146 -15.92 0.54 16.99
N VAL A 147 -14.61 0.75 16.86
CA VAL A 147 -13.56 -0.12 17.39
C VAL A 147 -12.84 0.58 18.53
N ASP A 148 -12.82 -0.05 19.70
CA ASP A 148 -12.05 0.42 20.85
C ASP A 148 -10.59 -0.07 20.73
N ILE A 149 -9.66 0.87 20.68
CA ILE A 149 -8.22 0.63 20.61
C ILE A 149 -7.56 1.15 21.89
N THR A 150 -6.94 0.25 22.66
CA THR A 150 -6.09 0.62 23.79
C THR A 150 -4.67 0.92 23.31
N LEU A 151 -4.16 2.09 23.67
CA LEU A 151 -2.83 2.59 23.33
C LEU A 151 -1.91 2.52 24.55
N ASP A 152 -0.70 2.01 24.32
CA ASP A 152 0.41 2.07 25.26
C ASP A 152 1.68 2.41 24.45
N LEU A 153 2.01 3.70 24.34
CA LEU A 153 3.08 4.20 23.46
C LEU A 153 4.05 5.08 24.24
N SER A 154 5.32 5.03 23.85
CA SER A 154 6.38 5.88 24.34
C SER A 154 7.19 6.43 23.17
N ALA A 155 7.40 7.75 23.19
CA ALA A 155 8.29 8.46 22.27
C ALA A 155 9.40 9.15 23.05
N ILE A 156 10.64 9.04 22.57
CA ILE A 156 11.80 9.72 23.15
C ILE A 156 12.34 10.72 22.12
N ASP A 157 12.41 11.99 22.50
CA ASP A 157 13.07 13.05 21.75
C ASP A 157 14.52 13.20 22.21
N GLY A 158 15.45 12.89 21.31
CA GLY A 158 16.89 12.97 21.54
C GLY A 158 17.58 14.16 20.86
N SER A 159 16.86 15.00 20.10
CA SER A 159 17.41 16.10 19.31
C SER A 159 16.66 17.40 19.56
N TYR A 160 16.76 17.89 20.79
CA TYR A 160 16.04 19.08 21.24
C TYR A 160 16.70 20.39 20.74
N GLU A 161 16.30 20.93 19.58
CA GLU A 161 16.44 22.36 19.23
C GLU A 161 15.34 22.81 18.23
N THR A 162 14.24 23.40 18.71
CA THR A 162 13.29 24.16 17.86
C THR A 162 13.62 25.65 17.91
N ALA A 163 13.61 26.30 16.75
CA ALA A 163 13.80 27.75 16.62
C ALA A 163 12.48 28.39 16.21
N MET A 164 11.81 29.06 17.15
CA MET A 164 10.66 29.91 16.87
C MET A 164 11.13 31.36 16.75
N SER A 165 10.71 32.05 15.70
CA SER A 165 11.00 33.48 15.51
C SER A 165 9.71 34.22 15.22
N ASP A 166 9.19 34.92 16.23
CA ASP A 166 8.07 35.83 16.05
C ASP A 166 8.53 37.06 15.27
N THR A 167 7.74 37.49 14.28
CA THR A 167 7.94 38.80 13.63
C THR A 167 6.89 39.76 14.19
N ASP A 168 7.32 40.88 14.79
CA ASP A 168 6.44 41.87 15.40
C ASP A 168 5.29 42.32 14.44
N SER A 169 4.06 42.32 14.96
CA SER A 169 2.85 42.82 14.30
C SER A 169 3.05 44.22 13.69
N ALA A 170 2.75 44.36 12.40
CA ALA A 170 2.80 45.64 11.72
C ALA A 170 1.40 46.27 11.66
N GLU A 171 1.07 47.16 12.60
CA GLU A 171 -0.14 47.97 12.50
C GLU A 171 -0.08 48.90 11.28
N THR A 172 -1.05 48.78 10.35
CA THR A 172 -1.20 49.75 9.27
C THR A 172 -2.09 50.91 9.69
N THR A 173 -1.84 52.10 9.16
CA THR A 173 -2.53 53.35 9.55
C THR A 173 -4.01 53.42 9.13
N SER A 174 -4.58 52.33 8.63
CA SER A 174 -5.89 52.23 7.96
C SER A 174 -6.94 51.40 8.69
N GLY A 175 -6.68 50.91 9.91
CA GLY A 175 -7.62 50.04 10.63
C GLY A 175 -7.59 48.57 10.19
N SER A 176 -6.46 48.16 9.59
CA SER A 176 -6.16 46.78 9.24
C SER A 176 -4.87 46.36 9.94
N SER A 177 -4.87 45.16 10.50
CA SER A 177 -3.72 44.50 11.12
C SER A 177 -3.41 43.22 10.37
N THR A 178 -2.13 42.93 10.18
CA THR A 178 -1.64 41.65 9.70
C THR A 178 -0.64 41.11 10.71
N ASP A 179 -0.89 39.89 11.18
CA ASP A 179 0.02 39.10 12.00
C ASP A 179 0.54 37.95 11.13
N ALA A 180 1.86 37.72 11.15
CA ALA A 180 2.48 36.66 10.37
C ALA A 180 3.56 35.97 11.20
N ASP A 181 3.47 34.65 11.29
CA ASP A 181 4.35 33.80 12.07
C ASP A 181 5.00 32.76 11.17
N THR A 182 6.29 32.53 11.35
CA THR A 182 7.02 31.45 10.68
C THR A 182 7.61 30.51 11.72
N VAL A 183 7.26 29.23 11.61
CA VAL A 183 7.79 28.14 12.42
C VAL A 183 8.60 27.21 11.54
N SER A 184 9.75 26.76 12.03
CA SER A 184 10.50 25.66 11.43
C SER A 184 10.94 24.71 12.54
N GLY A 185 10.88 23.41 12.27
CA GLY A 185 11.25 22.39 13.23
C GLY A 185 11.70 21.10 12.56
N GLU A 186 12.52 20.37 13.29
CA GLU A 186 12.86 18.98 13.00
C GLU A 186 12.21 18.12 14.10
N ILE A 187 11.67 16.99 13.70
CA ILE A 187 11.15 15.94 14.58
C ILE A 187 12.10 14.76 14.44
N ALA A 188 12.57 14.20 15.56
CA ALA A 188 13.24 12.91 15.59
C ALA A 188 12.87 12.18 16.88
N LEU A 189 11.87 11.30 16.78
CA LEU A 189 11.33 10.55 17.90
C LEU A 189 11.70 9.07 17.76
N SER A 190 12.27 8.50 18.82
CA SER A 190 12.35 7.04 18.96
C SER A 190 11.05 6.51 19.57
N LEU A 191 10.36 5.63 18.85
CA LEU A 191 9.04 5.11 19.19
C LEU A 191 9.13 3.67 19.72
N SER A 192 8.29 3.35 20.70
CA SER A 192 8.04 1.98 21.16
C SER A 192 6.65 1.88 21.79
N GLY A 193 6.10 0.68 21.88
CA GLY A 193 4.81 0.44 22.55
C GLY A 193 3.88 -0.46 21.77
N SER A 194 2.58 -0.23 21.86
CA SER A 194 1.55 -1.06 21.26
C SER A 194 0.21 -0.34 21.08
N SER A 195 -0.60 -0.90 20.19
CA SER A 195 -2.04 -0.64 20.10
C SER A 195 -2.77 -1.98 20.07
N ALA A 196 -3.85 -2.09 20.84
CA ALA A 196 -4.57 -3.35 21.03
C ALA A 196 -6.08 -3.18 20.90
N SER A 197 -6.71 -4.01 20.08
CA SER A 197 -8.15 -4.22 20.04
C SER A 197 -8.51 -5.56 20.70
N SER A 198 -9.78 -5.94 20.65
CA SER A 198 -10.19 -7.28 21.08
C SER A 198 -9.72 -8.41 20.15
N ALA A 199 -9.34 -8.09 18.91
CA ALA A 199 -8.99 -9.04 17.86
C ALA A 199 -7.49 -8.98 17.50
N VAL A 200 -6.86 -7.81 17.59
CA VAL A 200 -5.51 -7.58 17.07
C VAL A 200 -4.64 -6.86 18.11
N LEU A 201 -3.37 -7.25 18.20
CA LEU A 201 -2.33 -6.50 18.90
C LEU A 201 -1.25 -6.12 17.91
N LEU A 202 -1.02 -4.82 17.74
CA LEU A 202 0.15 -4.29 17.08
C LEU A 202 1.13 -3.84 18.15
N SER A 203 2.36 -4.35 18.12
CA SER A 203 3.46 -3.93 18.98
C SER A 203 4.58 -3.31 18.13
N ILE A 204 5.16 -2.22 18.61
CA ILE A 204 6.34 -1.54 18.05
C ILE A 204 7.47 -1.76 19.05
N SER A 205 8.43 -2.62 18.71
CA SER A 205 9.58 -2.87 19.59
C SER A 205 10.64 -1.79 19.46
N GLU A 206 10.77 -1.23 18.25
CA GLU A 206 11.72 -0.19 17.91
C GLU A 206 11.14 0.59 16.74
N GLY A 207 11.07 1.91 16.85
CA GLY A 207 10.65 2.76 15.75
C GLY A 207 11.32 4.11 15.78
N GLU A 208 11.30 4.79 14.65
CA GLU A 208 11.84 6.11 14.43
C GLU A 208 10.82 6.89 13.59
N LEU A 209 10.40 8.04 14.10
CA LEU A 209 9.68 9.05 13.33
C LEU A 209 10.60 10.24 13.19
N SER A 210 10.97 10.57 11.96
CA SER A 210 11.77 11.73 11.66
C SER A 210 11.17 12.58 10.55
N GLY A 211 11.43 13.88 10.60
CA GLY A 211 11.00 14.79 9.55
C GLY A 211 11.41 16.22 9.82
N ALA A 212 11.40 17.03 8.78
CA ALA A 212 11.78 18.43 8.87
C ALA A 212 10.82 19.29 8.06
N GLY A 213 10.26 20.32 8.70
CA GLY A 213 9.27 21.16 8.07
C GLY A 213 9.32 22.61 8.51
N ALA A 214 8.63 23.42 7.74
CA ALA A 214 8.34 24.80 8.06
C ALA A 214 6.87 25.10 7.79
N ALA A 215 6.28 25.99 8.58
CA ALA A 215 4.94 26.50 8.39
C ALA A 215 4.95 28.02 8.51
N GLU A 216 4.27 28.67 7.59
CA GLU A 216 3.98 30.09 7.62
C GLU A 216 2.49 30.27 7.90
N TYR A 217 2.17 31.03 8.94
CA TYR A 217 0.82 31.47 9.26
C TYR A 217 0.70 32.96 8.99
N SER A 218 -0.43 33.37 8.44
CA SER A 218 -0.77 34.79 8.27
C SER A 218 -2.24 34.99 8.61
N ASN A 219 -2.54 35.98 9.44
CA ASN A 219 -3.89 36.47 9.69
C ASN A 219 -3.97 37.95 9.34
N THR A 220 -4.98 38.34 8.59
CA THR A 220 -5.29 39.74 8.30
C THR A 220 -6.72 40.04 8.70
N GLU A 221 -6.87 41.04 9.56
CA GLU A 221 -8.16 41.59 9.95
C GLU A 221 -8.29 43.01 9.40
N SER A 222 -9.46 43.32 8.86
CA SER A 222 -9.84 44.65 8.42
C SER A 222 -11.20 45.00 8.97
N ASP A 223 -11.24 45.99 9.87
CA ASP A 223 -12.50 46.45 10.45
C ASP A 223 -12.83 47.85 9.93
N SER A 224 -13.97 47.96 9.24
CA SER A 224 -14.54 49.22 8.82
C SER A 224 -15.84 49.48 9.59
N GLN A 225 -16.32 50.73 9.62
CA GLN A 225 -17.54 51.08 10.36
C GLN A 225 -18.81 50.28 9.97
N MET A 226 -18.80 49.57 8.84
CA MET A 226 -19.97 48.84 8.32
C MET A 226 -19.67 47.40 7.91
N ASP A 227 -18.43 47.03 7.64
CA ASP A 227 -18.06 45.71 7.13
C ASP A 227 -16.80 45.20 7.84
N THR A 228 -16.79 43.91 8.17
CA THR A 228 -15.64 43.21 8.78
C THR A 228 -15.18 42.13 7.80
N GLU A 229 -13.89 42.11 7.52
CA GLU A 229 -13.25 41.08 6.70
C GLU A 229 -12.06 40.50 7.48
N ALA A 230 -12.02 39.17 7.58
CA ALA A 230 -10.91 38.44 8.15
C ALA A 230 -10.43 37.40 7.13
N ALA A 231 -9.12 37.22 7.05
CA ALA A 231 -8.49 36.22 6.20
C ALA A 231 -7.32 35.60 6.94
N ALA A 232 -7.34 34.27 7.08
CA ALA A 232 -6.21 33.53 7.62
C ALA A 232 -5.71 32.52 6.59
N SER A 233 -4.40 32.28 6.59
CA SER A 233 -3.77 31.28 5.73
C SER A 233 -2.63 30.57 6.46
N ILE A 234 -2.46 29.29 6.13
CA ILE A 234 -1.37 28.44 6.53
C ILE A 234 -0.73 27.88 5.26
N ASP A 235 0.59 28.01 5.13
CA ASP A 235 1.41 27.33 4.13
C ASP A 235 2.43 26.50 4.89
N ALA A 236 2.30 25.17 4.85
CA ALA A 236 3.17 24.25 5.55
C ALA A 236 3.84 23.29 4.56
N ASN A 237 5.15 23.16 4.68
CA ASN A 237 5.96 22.27 3.86
C ASN A 237 6.79 21.37 4.76
N LEU A 238 6.62 20.05 4.62
CA LEU A 238 7.51 19.05 5.16
C LEU A 238 8.39 18.53 4.02
N SER A 239 9.70 18.67 4.21
CA SER A 239 10.70 18.26 3.23
C SER A 239 10.70 16.74 3.04
N GLU A 240 10.62 16.04 4.18
CA GLU A 240 10.65 14.58 4.31
C GLU A 240 9.94 14.24 5.63
N LEU A 241 9.12 13.20 5.61
CA LEU A 241 8.55 12.54 6.79
C LEU A 241 8.80 11.04 6.66
N MET A 242 9.55 10.48 7.60
CA MET A 242 9.94 9.09 7.61
C MET A 242 9.46 8.42 8.89
N LEU A 243 8.74 7.32 8.76
CA LEU A 243 8.44 6.38 9.83
C LEU A 243 9.10 5.06 9.53
N LYS A 244 9.96 4.58 10.41
CA LYS A 244 10.53 3.22 10.38
C LYS A 244 10.16 2.52 11.66
N ALA A 245 9.65 1.30 11.58
CA ALA A 245 9.23 0.55 12.76
C ALA A 245 9.48 -0.95 12.60
N VAL A 246 10.00 -1.59 13.63
CA VAL A 246 9.97 -3.04 13.81
C VAL A 246 8.68 -3.36 14.56
N VAL A 247 7.80 -4.10 13.89
CA VAL A 247 6.46 -4.40 14.38
C VAL A 247 6.19 -5.88 14.55
N SER A 248 5.27 -6.18 15.46
CA SER A 248 4.61 -7.47 15.57
C SER A 248 3.10 -7.26 15.53
N LEU A 249 2.43 -7.90 14.58
CA LEU A 249 0.98 -7.94 14.44
C LEU A 249 0.52 -9.34 14.82
N GLN A 250 -0.33 -9.44 15.84
CA GLN A 250 -0.76 -10.71 16.40
C GLN A 250 -2.28 -10.78 16.52
N GLU A 251 -2.87 -11.85 16.00
CA GLU A 251 -4.26 -12.20 16.31
C GLU A 251 -4.40 -12.58 17.80
N GLN A 252 -5.35 -11.94 18.48
CA GLN A 252 -5.64 -12.17 19.90
C GLN A 252 -6.54 -13.39 20.13
N GLN A 253 -7.26 -13.84 19.10
CA GLN A 253 -8.23 -14.91 19.17
C GLN A 253 -7.97 -15.94 18.06
N GLY A 254 -8.43 -17.18 18.27
CA GLY A 254 -8.22 -18.29 17.33
C GLY A 254 -7.55 -19.50 17.98
N ASP A 255 -7.71 -20.67 17.38
CA ASP A 255 -7.09 -21.91 17.85
C ASP A 255 -5.59 -21.99 17.47
N ASN A 256 -5.19 -21.29 16.40
CA ASN A 256 -3.82 -21.20 15.91
C ASN A 256 -3.55 -19.77 15.41
N PRO A 257 -3.40 -18.78 16.31
CA PRO A 257 -3.31 -17.37 15.94
C PRO A 257 -2.07 -17.12 15.08
N ILE A 258 -2.24 -16.31 14.04
CA ILE A 258 -1.16 -15.88 13.17
C ILE A 258 -0.48 -14.65 13.77
N THR A 259 0.85 -14.66 13.71
CA THR A 259 1.69 -13.52 14.02
C THR A 259 2.50 -13.12 12.79
N PHE A 260 2.44 -11.86 12.43
CA PHE A 260 3.40 -11.22 11.52
C PHE A 260 4.46 -10.48 12.35
N GLU A 261 5.74 -10.73 12.07
CA GLU A 261 6.86 -9.98 12.64
C GLU A 261 7.71 -9.42 11.51
N GLY A 262 8.03 -8.13 11.55
CA GLY A 262 8.72 -7.50 10.45
C GLY A 262 9.10 -6.04 10.67
N ALA A 263 9.58 -5.41 9.60
CA ALA A 263 9.82 -3.99 9.52
C ALA A 263 8.77 -3.33 8.62
N LEU A 264 8.30 -2.16 9.04
CA LEU A 264 7.51 -1.21 8.27
C LEU A 264 8.33 0.04 8.03
N GLN A 265 8.21 0.61 6.84
CA GLN A 265 8.77 1.90 6.51
C GLN A 265 7.75 2.68 5.67
N LEU A 266 7.53 3.95 6.03
CA LEU A 266 6.76 4.92 5.28
C LEU A 266 7.63 6.16 5.11
N ASP A 267 7.81 6.60 3.88
CA ASP A 267 8.51 7.84 3.53
C ASP A 267 7.54 8.71 2.72
N ILE A 268 7.40 9.97 3.10
CA ILE A 268 6.64 10.98 2.37
C ILE A 268 7.56 12.16 2.11
N ASP A 269 7.83 12.42 0.85
CA ASP A 269 8.70 13.51 0.41
C ASP A 269 7.88 14.69 -0.08
N GLY A 270 8.33 15.91 0.23
CA GLY A 270 7.77 17.14 -0.30
C GLY A 270 6.29 17.37 0.04
N LEU A 271 5.82 16.93 1.21
CA LEU A 271 4.44 17.14 1.65
C LEU A 271 4.19 18.65 1.84
N ALA A 272 3.31 19.20 1.01
CA ALA A 272 2.89 20.59 1.05
C ALA A 272 1.40 20.67 1.41
N VAL A 273 1.06 21.57 2.33
CA VAL A 273 -0.29 21.86 2.77
C VAL A 273 -0.51 23.35 2.70
N ASP A 274 -1.44 23.77 1.86
CA ASP A 274 -1.94 25.14 1.86
C ASP A 274 -3.36 25.13 2.42
N ALA A 275 -3.66 26.02 3.35
CA ALA A 275 -5.01 26.27 3.82
C ALA A 275 -5.26 27.77 3.88
N SER A 276 -6.47 28.18 3.55
CA SER A 276 -6.91 29.57 3.69
C SER A 276 -8.38 29.62 4.02
N GLU A 277 -8.73 30.46 4.98
CA GLU A 277 -10.10 30.80 5.33
C GLU A 277 -10.31 32.30 5.13
N THR A 278 -11.51 32.66 4.69
CA THR A 278 -11.94 34.06 4.63
C THR A 278 -13.35 34.19 5.16
N GLU A 279 -13.54 35.16 6.05
CA GLU A 279 -14.82 35.55 6.59
C GLU A 279 -15.14 36.98 6.14
N SER A 280 -16.35 37.18 5.62
CA SER A 280 -16.86 38.50 5.27
C SER A 280 -18.25 38.72 5.88
N TYR A 281 -18.38 39.81 6.63
CA TYR A 281 -19.64 40.26 7.19
C TYR A 281 -20.04 41.63 6.63
N ILE A 282 -21.18 41.67 5.92
CA ILE A 282 -21.71 42.92 5.33
C ILE A 282 -22.96 43.36 6.10
N SER A 283 -22.82 44.39 6.94
CA SER A 283 -23.89 44.83 7.85
C SER A 283 -25.16 45.32 7.11
N SER A 284 -25.02 45.85 5.90
CA SER A 284 -26.15 46.41 5.15
C SER A 284 -27.19 45.37 4.74
N ASN A 285 -26.79 44.10 4.64
CA ASN A 285 -27.66 42.99 4.19
C ASN A 285 -27.71 41.81 5.17
N SER A 286 -27.01 41.87 6.32
CA SER A 286 -26.89 40.75 7.28
C SER A 286 -26.43 39.44 6.62
N VAL A 287 -25.53 39.54 5.64
CA VAL A 287 -24.94 38.40 4.95
C VAL A 287 -23.59 38.14 5.60
N ALA A 288 -23.42 36.91 6.09
CA ALA A 288 -22.12 36.35 6.43
C ALA A 288 -21.77 35.33 5.35
N THR A 289 -20.53 35.38 4.88
CA THR A 289 -19.96 34.41 3.95
C THR A 289 -18.68 33.87 4.57
N PHE A 290 -18.57 32.55 4.62
CA PHE A 290 -17.39 31.81 5.05
C PHE A 290 -16.89 31.03 3.86
N MET A 291 -15.62 31.21 3.51
CA MET A 291 -14.98 30.46 2.44
C MET A 291 -13.72 29.82 2.98
N ASP A 292 -13.65 28.51 2.86
CA ASP A 292 -12.48 27.72 3.22
C ASP A 292 -11.93 27.07 1.96
N GLN A 293 -10.61 27.07 1.86
CA GLN A 293 -9.89 26.35 0.83
C GLN A 293 -8.71 25.66 1.48
N TRP A 294 -8.43 24.43 1.08
CA TRP A 294 -7.21 23.75 1.44
C TRP A 294 -6.74 22.86 0.30
N SER A 295 -5.43 22.67 0.20
CA SER A 295 -4.76 21.74 -0.69
C SER A 295 -3.69 20.95 0.03
N VAL A 296 -3.51 19.70 -0.40
CA VAL A 296 -2.45 18.80 0.02
C VAL A 296 -1.80 18.21 -1.22
N GLY A 297 -0.48 18.29 -1.31
CA GLY A 297 0.35 17.67 -2.32
C GLY A 297 1.58 17.01 -1.69
N PHE A 298 2.21 16.10 -2.41
CA PHE A 298 3.48 15.49 -2.04
C PHE A 298 4.28 15.21 -3.32
N ASP A 299 5.58 14.99 -3.23
CA ASP A 299 6.40 14.61 -4.39
C ASP A 299 6.40 13.08 -4.56
N GLU A 300 6.57 12.35 -3.46
CA GLU A 300 6.62 10.89 -3.44
C GLU A 300 6.07 10.36 -2.11
N LEU A 301 5.35 9.24 -2.18
CA LEU A 301 4.99 8.43 -1.02
C LEU A 301 5.48 7.01 -1.28
N ALA A 302 6.40 6.54 -0.44
CA ALA A 302 6.92 5.18 -0.48
C ALA A 302 6.51 4.45 0.80
N PHE A 303 5.95 3.27 0.67
CA PHE A 303 5.64 2.38 1.77
C PHE A 303 6.27 1.02 1.51
N SER A 304 6.89 0.43 2.53
CA SER A 304 7.34 -0.95 2.46
C SER A 304 7.09 -1.69 3.77
N ALA A 305 6.77 -2.96 3.65
CA ALA A 305 6.62 -3.89 4.75
C ALA A 305 7.42 -5.14 4.41
N SER A 306 8.20 -5.68 5.35
CA SER A 306 8.91 -6.94 5.13
C SER A 306 9.03 -7.71 6.43
N GLY A 307 8.76 -9.01 6.38
CA GLY A 307 8.71 -9.81 7.60
C GLY A 307 8.34 -11.25 7.33
N SER A 308 7.89 -11.92 8.38
CA SER A 308 7.40 -13.29 8.31
C SER A 308 6.08 -13.45 9.03
N PHE A 309 5.15 -14.14 8.38
CA PHE A 309 4.01 -14.74 9.05
C PHE A 309 4.45 -16.03 9.71
N SER A 310 3.89 -16.32 10.88
CA SER A 310 4.13 -17.55 11.60
C SER A 310 2.90 -17.99 12.39
N SER A 311 2.75 -19.30 12.58
CA SER A 311 1.74 -19.89 13.45
C SER A 311 2.35 -20.49 14.71
N ALA A 312 1.51 -20.72 15.73
CA ALA A 312 1.92 -21.46 16.93
C ALA A 312 2.31 -22.93 16.62
N ALA A 313 1.82 -23.48 15.50
CA ALA A 313 2.21 -24.80 15.00
C ALA A 313 3.60 -24.82 14.35
N GLY A 314 4.24 -23.66 14.14
CA GLY A 314 5.61 -23.53 13.65
C GLY A 314 5.75 -23.43 12.14
N GLN A 315 4.64 -23.23 11.40
CA GLN A 315 4.70 -22.84 10.00
C GLN A 315 5.14 -21.38 9.88
N SER A 316 5.85 -21.04 8.80
CA SER A 316 6.24 -19.66 8.53
C SER A 316 6.41 -19.40 7.04
N ILE A 317 6.05 -18.18 6.64
CA ILE A 317 6.20 -17.65 5.29
C ILE A 317 6.84 -16.26 5.40
N VAL A 318 7.86 -16.01 4.58
CA VAL A 318 8.48 -14.69 4.48
C VAL A 318 7.79 -13.91 3.37
N ALA A 319 7.42 -12.66 3.65
CA ALA A 319 6.74 -11.80 2.71
C ALA A 319 7.31 -10.38 2.77
N SER A 320 7.32 -9.71 1.62
CA SER A 320 7.57 -8.28 1.55
C SER A 320 6.60 -7.60 0.59
N PHE A 321 6.18 -6.40 0.93
CA PHE A 321 5.37 -5.51 0.13
C PHE A 321 6.09 -4.18 -0.04
N SER A 322 5.98 -3.58 -1.21
CA SER A 322 6.38 -2.19 -1.46
C SER A 322 5.30 -1.51 -2.30
N LEU A 323 5.11 -0.22 -2.05
CA LEU A 323 4.21 0.67 -2.78
C LEU A 323 4.94 2.00 -2.92
N ASP A 324 5.03 2.50 -4.14
CA ASP A 324 5.49 3.85 -4.44
C ASP A 324 4.36 4.59 -5.16
N ALA A 325 4.13 5.82 -4.75
CA ALA A 325 3.08 6.67 -5.29
C ALA A 325 3.65 8.05 -5.61
N THR A 326 3.40 8.51 -6.83
CA THR A 326 3.86 9.82 -7.30
C THR A 326 2.68 10.55 -7.92
N PRO A 327 2.29 11.73 -7.41
CA PRO A 327 1.20 12.50 -8.00
C PRO A 327 1.71 13.12 -9.30
N ASP A 328 1.18 12.67 -10.43
CA ASP A 328 1.55 13.18 -11.76
C ASP A 328 0.84 14.52 -11.99
N GLY A 329 1.30 15.57 -11.30
CA GLY A 329 0.71 16.90 -11.29
C GLY A 329 -0.59 17.03 -10.46
N MET A 330 -1.00 15.97 -9.77
CA MET A 330 -2.20 15.98 -8.93
C MET A 330 -1.95 16.70 -7.59
N VAL A 331 -2.78 17.70 -7.29
CA VAL A 331 -2.89 18.27 -5.94
C VAL A 331 -4.33 18.08 -5.48
N TYR A 332 -4.51 17.42 -4.34
CA TYR A 332 -5.83 17.27 -3.76
C TYR A 332 -6.21 18.60 -3.11
N SER A 333 -7.31 19.20 -3.54
CA SER A 333 -7.78 20.49 -3.06
C SER A 333 -9.27 20.45 -2.84
N CYS A 334 -9.73 21.10 -1.79
CA CYS A 334 -11.14 21.29 -1.51
C CYS A 334 -11.42 22.77 -1.30
N HIS A 335 -12.57 23.18 -1.78
CA HIS A 335 -13.13 24.50 -1.58
C HIS A 335 -14.54 24.35 -1.02
N SER A 336 -14.81 25.03 0.10
CA SER A 336 -16.15 25.16 0.66
C SER A 336 -16.55 26.62 0.78
N GLU A 337 -17.82 26.87 0.49
CA GLU A 337 -18.48 28.17 0.68
C GLU A 337 -19.76 27.92 1.48
N ASP A 338 -19.87 28.58 2.63
CA ASP A 338 -21.08 28.63 3.43
C ASP A 338 -21.58 30.07 3.55
N SER A 339 -22.84 30.26 3.22
CA SER A 339 -23.56 31.51 3.41
C SER A 339 -25.03 31.23 3.72
N VAL A 340 -25.75 32.28 4.13
CA VAL A 340 -27.20 32.21 4.40
C VAL A 340 -28.02 31.62 3.22
N ALA A 341 -27.49 31.62 2.00
CA ALA A 341 -28.18 31.17 0.79
C ALA A 341 -27.53 29.97 0.07
N LEU A 342 -26.32 29.55 0.46
CA LEU A 342 -25.55 28.53 -0.26
C LEU A 342 -24.67 27.74 0.70
N GLN A 343 -24.73 26.41 0.57
CA GLN A 343 -23.71 25.50 1.09
C GLN A 343 -23.17 24.72 -0.10
N ALA A 344 -21.92 24.95 -0.44
CA ALA A 344 -21.24 24.27 -1.53
C ALA A 344 -19.90 23.74 -1.05
N LYS A 345 -19.57 22.51 -1.45
CA LYS A 345 -18.24 21.93 -1.28
C LYS A 345 -17.85 21.25 -2.59
N THR A 346 -16.68 21.61 -3.11
CA THR A 346 -16.12 21.04 -4.31
C THR A 346 -14.69 20.61 -4.01
N CYS A 347 -14.34 19.37 -4.33
CA CYS A 347 -12.97 18.88 -4.19
C CYS A 347 -12.46 18.41 -5.56
N THR A 348 -11.15 18.47 -5.78
CA THR A 348 -10.55 17.92 -6.98
C THR A 348 -10.72 16.40 -7.00
N SER A 349 -10.89 15.89 -8.22
CA SER A 349 -10.88 14.47 -8.52
C SER A 349 -9.78 14.22 -9.53
N GLU A 350 -9.25 13.00 -9.57
CA GLU A 350 -8.30 12.61 -10.61
C GLU A 350 -8.88 12.84 -12.02
N THR A 351 -8.00 13.18 -12.96
CA THR A 351 -8.31 13.36 -14.39
C THR A 351 -7.32 12.55 -15.24
N GLU A 352 -7.54 12.47 -16.56
CA GLU A 352 -6.61 11.78 -17.47
C GLU A 352 -5.20 12.40 -17.48
N SER A 353 -5.07 13.67 -17.10
CA SER A 353 -3.79 14.40 -17.09
C SER A 353 -3.23 14.69 -15.69
N GLU A 354 -4.02 14.43 -14.63
CA GLU A 354 -3.67 14.71 -13.23
C GLU A 354 -4.20 13.54 -12.38
N TYR A 355 -3.37 12.56 -12.08
CA TYR A 355 -3.75 11.36 -11.33
C TYR A 355 -2.60 10.91 -10.43
N LEU A 356 -2.89 10.02 -9.48
CA LEU A 356 -1.87 9.39 -8.67
C LEU A 356 -1.31 8.16 -9.41
N ALA A 357 -0.06 8.26 -9.87
CA ALA A 357 0.66 7.11 -10.39
C ALA A 357 1.08 6.21 -9.24
N LEU A 358 0.96 4.89 -9.42
CA LEU A 358 1.27 3.90 -8.39
C LEU A 358 2.16 2.81 -8.98
N SER A 359 3.14 2.33 -8.22
CA SER A 359 3.80 1.06 -8.46
C SER A 359 3.81 0.24 -7.18
N PHE A 360 3.50 -1.04 -7.27
CA PHE A 360 3.56 -1.93 -6.12
C PHE A 360 4.33 -3.21 -6.45
N GLY A 361 4.87 -3.82 -5.40
CA GLY A 361 5.56 -5.10 -5.43
C GLY A 361 5.18 -5.94 -4.23
N VAL A 362 4.93 -7.22 -4.45
CA VAL A 362 4.76 -8.25 -3.42
C VAL A 362 5.78 -9.33 -3.72
N ILE A 363 6.50 -9.80 -2.71
CA ILE A 363 7.36 -10.97 -2.80
C ILE A 363 6.99 -11.92 -1.68
N VAL A 364 6.76 -13.18 -2.01
CA VAL A 364 6.47 -14.26 -1.06
C VAL A 364 7.49 -15.36 -1.27
N GLN A 365 8.06 -15.85 -0.18
CA GLN A 365 9.03 -16.93 -0.16
C GLN A 365 8.44 -18.12 0.59
N LEU A 366 8.33 -19.25 -0.11
CA LEU A 366 7.69 -20.47 0.35
C LEU A 366 8.71 -21.61 0.39
N ASN A 367 8.83 -22.24 1.55
CA ASN A 367 9.51 -23.52 1.68
C ASN A 367 8.51 -24.64 1.42
N VAL A 368 8.65 -25.31 0.28
CA VAL A 368 7.76 -26.40 -0.12
C VAL A 368 8.54 -27.70 -0.11
N ASP A 369 8.11 -28.68 0.69
CA ASP A 369 8.81 -29.96 0.88
C ASP A 369 9.06 -30.74 -0.41
N SER A 370 8.20 -30.56 -1.42
CA SER A 370 8.32 -31.21 -2.73
C SER A 370 9.34 -30.55 -3.66
N LEU A 371 9.84 -29.36 -3.31
CA LEU A 371 10.88 -28.63 -4.01
C LEU A 371 12.20 -28.71 -3.22
N ALA A 372 13.31 -28.85 -3.94
CA ALA A 372 14.64 -28.90 -3.32
C ALA A 372 15.10 -27.53 -2.82
N ASP A 373 14.54 -26.46 -3.39
CA ASP A 373 14.88 -25.07 -3.15
C ASP A 373 13.59 -24.25 -2.92
N GLU A 374 13.73 -23.11 -2.26
CA GLU A 374 12.63 -22.19 -1.98
C GLU A 374 11.93 -21.70 -3.26
N LEU A 375 10.60 -21.61 -3.20
CA LEU A 375 9.77 -21.02 -4.24
C LEU A 375 9.57 -19.54 -3.91
N THR A 376 10.05 -18.66 -4.77
CA THR A 376 9.80 -17.21 -4.70
C THR A 376 8.70 -16.84 -5.69
N ILE A 377 7.64 -16.22 -5.20
CA ILE A 377 6.59 -15.63 -6.01
C ILE A 377 6.73 -14.11 -5.88
N SER A 378 6.82 -13.39 -6.99
CA SER A 378 6.87 -11.93 -7.01
C SER A 378 5.74 -11.41 -7.88
N VAL A 379 4.89 -10.57 -7.32
CA VAL A 379 3.84 -9.86 -8.06
C VAL A 379 4.24 -8.40 -8.11
N SER A 380 4.16 -7.77 -9.28
CA SER A 380 4.31 -6.32 -9.37
C SER A 380 3.28 -5.73 -10.30
N GLY A 381 2.92 -4.48 -10.06
CA GLY A 381 2.05 -3.77 -10.97
C GLY A 381 2.29 -2.28 -10.94
N THR A 382 1.85 -1.61 -12.00
CA THR A 382 1.95 -0.16 -12.13
C THR A 382 0.66 0.42 -12.67
N ARG A 383 0.22 1.55 -12.11
CA ARG A 383 -0.86 2.39 -12.61
C ARG A 383 -0.26 3.68 -13.17
N GLN A 384 -0.43 3.91 -14.48
CA GLN A 384 0.07 5.10 -15.20
C GLN A 384 -1.06 5.93 -15.82
N GLY A 385 -2.29 5.74 -15.35
CA GLY A 385 -3.46 6.50 -15.76
C GLY A 385 -4.72 6.09 -15.01
N LEU A 386 -5.87 6.69 -15.35
CA LEU A 386 -7.15 6.35 -14.71
C LEU A 386 -7.60 4.90 -14.96
N GLN A 387 -7.20 4.31 -16.08
CA GLN A 387 -7.63 2.98 -16.52
C GLN A 387 -6.46 2.08 -16.96
N ASP A 388 -5.22 2.55 -16.80
CA ASP A 388 -4.02 1.82 -17.24
C ASP A 388 -3.39 1.12 -16.06
N ALA A 389 -3.33 -0.22 -16.11
CA ALA A 389 -2.71 -1.06 -15.10
C ALA A 389 -1.96 -2.25 -15.75
N ASP A 390 -0.66 -2.33 -15.51
CA ASP A 390 0.18 -3.50 -15.88
C ASP A 390 0.35 -4.39 -14.64
N LEU A 391 0.19 -5.71 -14.79
CA LEU A 391 0.35 -6.69 -13.73
C LEU A 391 1.28 -7.81 -14.20
N ARG A 392 2.33 -8.08 -13.42
CA ARG A 392 3.31 -9.13 -13.70
C ARG A 392 3.45 -10.06 -12.50
N VAL A 393 3.55 -11.35 -12.77
CA VAL A 393 3.78 -12.38 -11.77
C VAL A 393 5.01 -13.19 -12.17
N ASN A 394 6.09 -13.10 -11.39
CA ASN A 394 7.28 -13.91 -11.55
C ASN A 394 7.27 -15.05 -10.54
N ILE A 395 7.48 -16.28 -11.00
CA ILE A 395 7.64 -17.45 -10.16
C ILE A 395 9.03 -18.02 -10.41
N ARG A 396 9.82 -18.12 -9.34
CA ARG A 396 11.21 -18.54 -9.40
C ARG A 396 11.50 -19.64 -8.38
N ASN A 397 12.26 -20.63 -8.79
CA ASN A 397 13.03 -21.51 -7.92
C ASN A 397 14.48 -21.60 -8.43
N ALA A 398 15.39 -22.29 -7.76
CA ALA A 398 16.80 -22.31 -8.15
C ALA A 398 17.08 -22.88 -9.55
N ALA A 399 16.17 -23.71 -10.10
CA ALA A 399 16.33 -24.40 -11.37
C ALA A 399 15.46 -23.84 -12.51
N THR A 400 14.53 -22.93 -12.20
CA THR A 400 13.47 -22.51 -13.12
C THR A 400 13.03 -21.09 -12.80
N MET A 401 12.92 -20.26 -13.84
CA MET A 401 12.25 -18.96 -13.76
C MET A 401 11.11 -18.95 -14.77
N LEU A 402 9.90 -18.62 -14.31
CA LEU A 402 8.74 -18.41 -15.16
C LEU A 402 8.17 -17.03 -14.87
N GLU A 403 8.23 -16.14 -15.85
CA GLU A 403 7.62 -14.81 -15.80
C GLU A 403 6.28 -14.85 -16.53
N PHE A 404 5.20 -14.70 -15.78
CA PHE A 404 3.83 -14.58 -16.29
C PHE A 404 3.49 -13.11 -16.42
N ASN A 405 3.13 -12.69 -17.62
CA ASN A 405 2.70 -11.33 -17.90
C ASN A 405 1.26 -11.38 -18.46
N TYR A 406 0.36 -10.73 -17.74
CA TYR A 406 -1.07 -10.70 -18.05
C TYR A 406 -1.44 -9.32 -18.56
N ASP A 407 -1.79 -9.25 -19.85
CA ASP A 407 -2.19 -7.99 -20.47
C ASP A 407 -3.68 -7.74 -20.20
N THR A 408 -3.97 -6.69 -19.45
CA THR A 408 -5.34 -6.27 -19.09
C THR A 408 -5.93 -5.26 -20.08
N ALA A 409 -5.17 -4.81 -21.09
CA ALA A 409 -5.56 -3.72 -21.97
C ALA A 409 -6.82 -3.98 -22.81
N ASP A 410 -7.32 -5.23 -22.84
CA ASP A 410 -8.46 -5.67 -23.66
C ASP A 410 -9.61 -6.33 -22.86
N LEU A 411 -9.75 -6.02 -21.55
CA LEU A 411 -10.85 -6.54 -20.72
C LEU A 411 -12.25 -6.21 -21.27
N ASP A 412 -12.39 -5.11 -22.02
CA ASP A 412 -13.66 -4.69 -22.63
C ASP A 412 -14.07 -5.55 -23.86
N ASN A 413 -13.16 -6.35 -24.42
CA ASN A 413 -13.39 -7.13 -25.64
C ASN A 413 -13.53 -8.65 -25.38
N ASP A 414 -13.73 -9.06 -24.12
CA ASP A 414 -13.74 -10.48 -23.70
C ASP A 414 -12.49 -11.26 -24.18
N MET A 415 -11.38 -10.56 -24.41
CA MET A 415 -10.12 -11.13 -24.85
C MET A 415 -9.09 -11.00 -23.73
N GLN A 416 -8.52 -12.13 -23.33
CA GLN A 416 -7.51 -12.20 -22.27
C GLN A 416 -6.27 -12.84 -22.86
N SER A 417 -5.12 -12.19 -22.71
CA SER A 417 -3.83 -12.75 -23.13
C SER A 417 -2.89 -12.93 -21.95
N LEU A 418 -2.27 -14.11 -21.91
CA LEU A 418 -1.21 -14.48 -20.98
C LEU A 418 0.05 -14.78 -21.80
N SER A 419 1.15 -14.14 -21.45
CA SER A 419 2.47 -14.56 -21.91
C SER A 419 3.27 -15.13 -20.74
N ILE A 420 4.00 -16.21 -21.00
CA ILE A 420 4.92 -16.84 -20.05
C ILE A 420 6.29 -16.79 -20.68
N THR A 421 7.31 -16.34 -19.95
CA THR A 421 8.70 -16.32 -20.41
C THR A 421 9.56 -17.15 -19.47
N ASN A 422 10.44 -18.00 -20.01
CA ASN A 422 11.39 -18.76 -19.18
C ASN A 422 12.79 -18.15 -19.16
N GLU A 423 13.70 -18.73 -18.36
CA GLU A 423 15.09 -18.27 -18.23
C GLU A 423 15.91 -18.32 -19.55
N ALA A 424 15.45 -19.10 -20.53
CA ALA A 424 16.05 -19.18 -21.86
C ALA A 424 15.54 -18.11 -22.83
N GLY A 425 14.56 -17.30 -22.44
CA GLY A 425 13.90 -16.32 -23.30
C GLY A 425 12.85 -16.92 -24.25
N ALA A 426 12.44 -18.17 -24.04
CA ALA A 426 11.31 -18.74 -24.76
C ALA A 426 10.02 -18.12 -24.23
N VAL A 427 9.15 -17.67 -25.14
CA VAL A 427 7.90 -17.00 -24.83
C VAL A 427 6.74 -17.86 -25.30
N LEU A 428 5.92 -18.30 -24.36
CA LEU A 428 4.64 -18.94 -24.62
C LEU A 428 3.56 -17.87 -24.55
N SER A 429 2.79 -17.68 -25.62
CA SER A 429 1.67 -16.75 -25.64
C SER A 429 0.37 -17.52 -25.77
N VAL A 430 -0.60 -17.23 -24.90
CA VAL A 430 -1.96 -17.78 -24.94
C VAL A 430 -2.95 -16.64 -24.99
N THR A 431 -3.94 -16.78 -25.86
CA THR A 431 -5.09 -15.89 -25.93
C THR A 431 -6.35 -16.72 -25.72
N ARG A 432 -7.20 -16.26 -24.81
CA ARG A 432 -8.57 -16.73 -24.63
C ARG A 432 -9.50 -15.71 -25.27
N ALA A 433 -10.30 -16.15 -26.23
CA ALA A 433 -11.25 -15.28 -26.92
C ALA A 433 -12.59 -15.99 -27.16
N MET A 434 -13.69 -15.24 -27.19
CA MET A 434 -14.99 -15.77 -27.57
C MET A 434 -15.06 -15.97 -29.09
N MET A 435 -15.13 -17.22 -29.53
CA MET A 435 -15.27 -17.60 -30.94
C MET A 435 -16.55 -18.40 -31.12
N GLU A 436 -17.44 -17.93 -31.99
CA GLU A 436 -18.70 -18.60 -32.31
C GLU A 436 -19.61 -18.87 -31.08
N GLY A 437 -19.49 -18.07 -30.02
CA GLY A 437 -20.27 -18.20 -28.79
C GLY A 437 -19.66 -19.10 -27.72
N GLU A 438 -18.46 -19.64 -27.95
CA GLU A 438 -17.68 -20.42 -26.98
C GLU A 438 -16.32 -19.76 -26.74
N TYR A 439 -15.80 -19.83 -25.52
CA TYR A 439 -14.42 -19.41 -25.25
C TYR A 439 -13.47 -20.46 -25.81
N ARG A 440 -12.46 -20.02 -26.55
CA ARG A 440 -11.40 -20.89 -27.08
C ARG A 440 -10.03 -20.38 -26.71
N ILE A 441 -9.13 -21.32 -26.46
CA ILE A 441 -7.72 -21.06 -26.16
C ILE A 441 -6.88 -21.31 -27.43
N THR A 442 -6.09 -20.31 -27.82
CA THR A 442 -5.11 -20.40 -28.92
C THR A 442 -3.80 -19.77 -28.51
N GLY A 443 -2.68 -20.23 -29.06
CA GLY A 443 -1.38 -19.68 -28.71
C GLY A 443 -0.22 -20.28 -29.50
N ASN A 444 0.99 -19.92 -29.10
CA ASN A 444 2.23 -20.43 -29.66
C ASN A 444 3.38 -20.32 -28.65
N ILE A 445 4.51 -20.98 -28.96
CA ILE A 445 5.77 -20.83 -28.23
C ILE A 445 6.85 -20.40 -29.22
N VAL A 446 7.50 -19.27 -28.92
CA VAL A 446 8.49 -18.61 -29.77
C VAL A 446 9.80 -18.46 -29.00
N LEU A 447 10.92 -18.64 -29.69
CA LEU A 447 12.26 -18.30 -29.17
C LEU A 447 13.03 -17.61 -30.30
N ASP A 448 13.61 -16.43 -30.02
CA ASP A 448 14.30 -15.59 -31.01
C ASP A 448 13.48 -15.35 -32.29
N GLU A 449 12.20 -14.99 -32.14
CA GLU A 449 11.21 -14.76 -33.22
C GLU A 449 10.86 -16.00 -34.07
N VAL A 450 11.39 -17.17 -33.74
CA VAL A 450 11.06 -18.44 -34.41
C VAL A 450 9.99 -19.18 -33.61
N GLU A 451 8.84 -19.46 -34.23
CA GLU A 451 7.82 -20.34 -33.64
C GLU A 451 8.36 -21.78 -33.60
N TYR A 452 8.24 -22.43 -32.45
CA TYR A 452 8.63 -23.83 -32.23
C TYR A 452 7.45 -24.73 -31.86
N ALA A 453 6.35 -24.16 -31.36
CA ALA A 453 5.13 -24.88 -31.07
C ALA A 453 3.88 -24.02 -31.25
N THR A 454 2.76 -24.67 -31.56
CA THR A 454 1.43 -24.07 -31.60
C THR A 454 0.59 -24.64 -30.45
N ILE A 455 -0.24 -23.80 -29.83
CA ILE A 455 -1.14 -24.17 -28.74
C ILE A 455 -2.57 -24.05 -29.25
N GLU A 456 -3.33 -25.13 -29.13
CA GLU A 456 -4.73 -25.17 -29.57
C GLU A 456 -5.58 -26.01 -28.63
N GLU A 457 -6.83 -25.59 -28.45
CA GLU A 457 -7.82 -26.37 -27.74
C GLU A 457 -8.41 -27.47 -28.64
N VAL A 458 -8.16 -28.72 -28.28
CA VAL A 458 -8.64 -29.91 -29.00
C VAL A 458 -9.58 -30.69 -28.07
N ARG A 459 -10.88 -30.67 -28.35
CA ARG A 459 -11.91 -31.39 -27.58
C ARG A 459 -11.92 -31.04 -26.09
N ASN A 460 -11.80 -29.75 -25.76
CA ASN A 460 -11.72 -29.20 -24.39
C ASN A 460 -10.41 -29.50 -23.66
N PHE A 461 -9.33 -29.79 -24.39
CA PHE A 461 -7.98 -29.97 -23.84
C PHE A 461 -7.01 -29.02 -24.52
N THR A 462 -6.10 -28.42 -23.77
CA THR A 462 -5.04 -27.58 -24.31
C THR A 462 -3.87 -28.45 -24.76
N ALA A 463 -3.61 -28.52 -26.07
CA ALA A 463 -2.52 -29.28 -26.66
C ALA A 463 -1.40 -28.37 -27.14
N VAL A 464 -0.14 -28.80 -26.93
CA VAL A 464 1.07 -28.20 -27.48
C VAL A 464 1.57 -29.08 -28.62
N ARG A 465 1.67 -28.49 -29.81
CA ARG A 465 2.16 -29.17 -31.01
C ARG A 465 3.48 -28.56 -31.45
N TYR A 466 4.56 -29.33 -31.34
CA TYR A 466 5.89 -28.89 -31.74
C TYR A 466 6.14 -29.07 -33.25
N ASN A 467 7.05 -28.26 -33.78
CA ASN A 467 7.42 -28.29 -35.20
C ASN A 467 8.17 -29.56 -35.64
N ASP A 468 8.67 -30.36 -34.70
CA ASP A 468 9.22 -31.70 -34.97
C ASP A 468 8.14 -32.78 -35.15
N GLY A 469 6.86 -32.41 -34.98
CA GLY A 469 5.71 -33.29 -35.08
C GLY A 469 5.39 -34.05 -33.79
N PHE A 470 6.11 -33.79 -32.70
CA PHE A 470 5.75 -34.25 -31.36
C PHE A 470 4.59 -33.41 -30.80
N ASN A 471 3.67 -34.05 -30.07
CA ASN A 471 2.56 -33.39 -29.42
C ASN A 471 2.57 -33.76 -27.93
N GLU A 472 2.25 -32.82 -27.06
CA GLU A 472 1.99 -33.06 -25.64
C GLU A 472 0.81 -32.24 -25.13
N THR A 473 0.25 -32.63 -23.99
CA THR A 473 -0.84 -31.92 -23.31
C THR A 473 -0.32 -31.30 -22.01
N PHE A 474 -1.02 -30.26 -21.56
CA PHE A 474 -0.77 -29.63 -20.26
C PHE A 474 -1.38 -30.44 -19.12
#